data_AF-A0A538TYY1-F1
#
_entry.id   AF-A0A538TYY1-F1
#
_cell.length_a   1.000
_cell.length_b   1.000
_cell.length_c   1.000
_cell.angle_alpha   90.00
_cell.angle_beta   90.00
_cell.angle_gamma   90.00
#
_symmetry.space_group_name_H-M   'P 1'
#
loop_
_entity.id
_entity.type
_entity.pdbx_description
1 polymer ?
#
loop_
_entity_poly.entity_id
_entity_poly.type
_entity_poly.pdbx_seq_one_letter_code
_entity_poly.pdbx_strand_id
1 'polypeptide(L)'
;MPFSLHQPYPPKGDQPEAIAQLVEGLRGGQRFQTLLGVTGSGKSLAFDEPVLIRLRREDGSYELSLRPIGPLIDDAFGLGTATGRQGHGTEVARAPDGLEACSFDPRTGATEWRSITGFSRHAPPQMFRVRTDCGREVVVTGDHNFLSLSGGRLQLNRTTELSPDHYLPLPRRVDLPRQDLGAFDLLELLGDAPGVEVHSKAFLEWVIAQRGWPRVRQALAHHYRHPHEKRHAVFHGPKWQGIPMAVFRDLLTRLDLALPNDLAIELRTLGSPRRLRGLPRWLAVSDELLTVLGLMLAEGHCADRCSLFSAYDDRVRAEFVRCVIELGIVPMVRKNTDLQISSRLWTSVFRRLVGSTSREKHLPDLWPRLSKRQLSVLLRAYAEGDGGVEPATVSMTTASPRLAGELGYALLGFGLWARLHRRHKRATNGDPRGGQYHTVTLTGQPNLAGFASEIGFLTERKNLALRAQIGLERTSPGFVSRLPSPKAGSPPTRA
;
A
#
# COMPACT_ATOMS: atom_id res chain seq x y z
N MET A 1 -50.39 13.58 -13.21
CA MET A 1 -50.26 12.78 -14.45
C MET A 1 -49.77 11.40 -14.06
N PRO A 2 -50.33 10.30 -14.60
CA PRO A 2 -49.68 8.99 -14.48
C PRO A 2 -48.31 9.08 -15.17
N PHE A 3 -47.28 8.52 -14.55
CA PHE A 3 -45.94 8.52 -15.14
C PHE A 3 -45.91 7.58 -16.34
N SER A 4 -45.27 8.01 -17.44
CA SER A 4 -44.97 7.17 -18.59
C SER A 4 -43.50 6.77 -18.52
N LEU A 5 -43.25 5.51 -18.18
CA LEU A 5 -41.90 4.94 -18.15
C LEU A 5 -41.49 4.60 -19.59
N HIS A 6 -40.71 5.47 -20.22
CA HIS A 6 -40.14 5.22 -21.53
C HIS A 6 -38.69 4.72 -21.36
N GLN A 7 -38.45 3.43 -21.59
CA GLN A 7 -37.11 2.82 -21.46
C GLN A 7 -36.56 2.49 -22.85
N PRO A 8 -35.73 3.35 -23.48
CA PRO A 8 -35.23 3.15 -24.84
C PRO A 8 -34.01 2.21 -24.90
N TYR A 9 -33.70 1.48 -23.83
CA TYR A 9 -32.48 0.67 -23.73
C TYR A 9 -32.81 -0.82 -23.76
N PRO A 10 -32.23 -1.59 -24.70
CA PRO A 10 -32.33 -3.04 -24.67
C PRO A 10 -31.63 -3.58 -23.41
N PRO A 11 -32.14 -4.67 -22.80
CA PRO A 11 -31.46 -5.32 -21.67
C PRO A 11 -30.02 -5.69 -22.08
N LYS A 12 -29.03 -5.44 -21.21
CA LYS A 12 -27.60 -5.73 -21.49
C LYS A 12 -26.94 -6.47 -20.34
N GLY A 13 -25.85 -7.17 -20.62
CA GLY A 13 -25.19 -8.05 -19.66
C GLY A 13 -26.09 -9.26 -19.35
N ASP A 14 -26.26 -9.59 -18.08
CA ASP A 14 -27.05 -10.76 -17.64
C ASP A 14 -28.57 -10.49 -17.63
N GLN A 15 -28.98 -9.25 -17.97
CA GLN A 15 -30.38 -8.83 -17.93
C GLN A 15 -31.28 -9.55 -18.95
N PRO A 16 -30.89 -9.80 -20.22
CA PRO A 16 -31.73 -10.55 -21.17
C PRO A 16 -32.02 -11.97 -20.70
N GLU A 17 -31.03 -12.65 -20.11
CA GLU A 17 -31.15 -14.03 -19.63
C GLU A 17 -31.98 -14.10 -18.34
N ALA A 18 -31.75 -13.17 -17.40
CA ALA A 18 -32.60 -13.00 -16.22
C ALA A 18 -34.06 -12.71 -16.60
N ILE A 19 -34.29 -11.85 -17.61
CA ILE A 19 -35.63 -11.57 -18.13
C ILE A 19 -36.22 -12.82 -18.77
N ALA A 20 -35.47 -13.58 -19.56
CA ALA A 20 -35.94 -14.82 -20.19
C ALA A 20 -36.38 -15.85 -19.15
N GLN A 21 -35.58 -16.05 -18.09
CA GLN A 21 -35.90 -16.96 -16.99
C GLN A 21 -37.14 -16.51 -16.20
N LEU A 22 -37.27 -15.21 -15.92
CA LEU A 22 -38.46 -14.64 -15.26
C LEU A 22 -39.72 -14.81 -16.13
N VAL A 23 -39.58 -14.58 -17.44
CA VAL A 23 -40.69 -14.74 -18.41
C VAL A 23 -41.10 -16.21 -18.53
N GLU A 24 -40.15 -17.14 -18.53
CA GLU A 24 -40.42 -18.57 -18.54
C GLU A 24 -41.15 -19.02 -17.27
N GLY A 25 -40.69 -18.60 -16.09
CA GLY A 25 -41.37 -18.91 -14.83
C GLY A 25 -42.78 -18.30 -14.77
N LEU A 26 -42.99 -17.10 -15.35
CA LEU A 26 -44.31 -16.46 -15.40
C LEU A 26 -45.25 -17.25 -16.31
N ARG A 27 -44.76 -17.69 -17.48
CA ARG A 27 -45.51 -18.58 -18.39
C ARG A 27 -45.78 -19.94 -17.76
N GLY A 28 -44.89 -20.43 -16.91
CA GLY A 28 -45.04 -21.64 -16.11
C GLY A 28 -45.93 -21.49 -14.87
N GLY A 29 -46.59 -20.35 -14.66
CA GLY A 29 -47.53 -20.12 -13.56
C GLY A 29 -46.88 -19.72 -12.22
N GLN A 30 -45.57 -19.50 -12.18
CA GLN A 30 -44.85 -19.03 -11.00
C GLN A 30 -45.11 -17.52 -10.80
N ARG A 31 -46.18 -17.20 -10.06
CA ARG A 31 -46.64 -15.82 -9.83
C ARG A 31 -45.69 -14.97 -8.96
N PHE A 32 -44.88 -15.63 -8.12
CA PHE A 32 -43.91 -14.98 -7.25
C PHE A 32 -42.53 -15.56 -7.55
N GLN A 33 -41.72 -14.81 -8.29
CA GLN A 33 -40.35 -15.19 -8.63
C GLN A 33 -39.39 -14.18 -8.01
N THR A 34 -38.36 -14.69 -7.34
CA THR A 34 -37.28 -13.87 -6.80
C THR A 34 -36.08 -14.02 -7.70
N LEU A 35 -35.67 -12.95 -8.38
CA LEU A 35 -34.43 -12.94 -9.15
C LEU A 35 -33.25 -12.84 -8.17
N LEU A 36 -32.54 -13.94 -7.96
CA LEU A 36 -31.23 -13.92 -7.29
C LEU A 36 -30.17 -13.48 -8.30
N GLY A 37 -30.16 -12.18 -8.60
CA GLY A 37 -29.08 -11.55 -9.37
C GLY A 37 -27.98 -11.06 -8.44
N VAL A 38 -26.72 -11.33 -8.77
CA VAL A 38 -25.61 -10.57 -8.19
C VAL A 38 -25.65 -9.17 -8.79
N THR A 39 -26.35 -8.24 -8.12
CA THR A 39 -26.32 -6.83 -8.53
C THR A 39 -24.88 -6.32 -8.45
N GLY A 40 -24.24 -6.08 -9.59
CA GLY A 40 -22.84 -5.64 -9.65
C GLY A 40 -21.81 -6.67 -10.10
N SER A 41 -22.20 -7.86 -10.55
CA SER A 41 -21.28 -8.83 -11.18
C SER A 41 -20.48 -8.27 -12.37
N GLY A 42 -20.94 -7.19 -13.02
CA GLY A 42 -20.17 -6.50 -14.07
C GLY A 42 -19.24 -5.39 -13.58
N LYS A 43 -19.15 -5.12 -12.27
CA LYS A 43 -18.44 -3.96 -11.68
C LYS A 43 -17.27 -4.42 -10.81
N SER A 44 -16.12 -4.64 -11.44
CA SER A 44 -14.96 -5.21 -10.76
C SER A 44 -13.68 -4.44 -11.01
N LEU A 45 -12.77 -4.57 -10.05
CA LEU A 45 -11.38 -4.14 -10.11
C LEU A 45 -10.50 -5.32 -10.54
N ALA A 46 -9.34 -5.03 -11.11
CA ALA A 46 -8.32 -6.06 -11.30
C ALA A 46 -7.75 -6.53 -9.95
N PHE A 47 -7.24 -7.77 -9.92
CA PHE A 47 -6.79 -8.45 -8.70
C PHE A 47 -5.76 -7.63 -7.90
N ASP A 48 -4.84 -6.97 -8.58
CA ASP A 48 -3.74 -6.21 -7.96
C ASP A 48 -4.10 -4.75 -7.63
N GLU A 49 -5.32 -4.30 -7.92
CA GLU A 49 -5.70 -2.91 -7.64
C GLU A 49 -5.70 -2.62 -6.13
N PRO A 50 -5.01 -1.56 -5.68
CA PRO A 50 -4.94 -1.24 -4.28
C PRO A 50 -6.26 -0.63 -3.79
N VAL A 51 -6.74 -1.11 -2.65
CA VAL A 51 -7.93 -0.57 -1.97
C VAL A 51 -7.56 -0.07 -0.58
N LEU A 52 -8.02 1.15 -0.27
CA LEU A 52 -7.89 1.74 1.05
C LEU A 52 -9.12 1.35 1.88
N ILE A 53 -8.88 0.58 2.92
CA ILE A 53 -9.90 0.06 3.83
C ILE A 53 -9.51 0.38 5.27
N ARG A 54 -10.49 0.37 6.17
CA ARG A 54 -10.22 0.36 7.60
C ARG A 54 -11.01 -0.74 8.31
N LEU A 55 -10.42 -1.34 9.33
CA LEU A 55 -11.10 -2.26 10.23
C LEU A 55 -11.46 -1.50 11.51
N ARG A 56 -12.76 -1.26 11.72
CA ARG A 56 -13.28 -0.64 12.93
C ARG A 56 -13.37 -1.65 14.06
N ARG A 57 -12.80 -1.34 15.21
CA ARG A 57 -12.85 -2.12 16.45
C ARG A 57 -14.09 -1.75 17.27
N GLU A 58 -14.44 -2.60 18.24
CA GLU A 58 -15.60 -2.38 19.11
C GLU A 58 -15.49 -1.13 19.98
N ASP A 59 -14.27 -0.75 20.38
CA ASP A 59 -13.97 0.47 21.14
C ASP A 59 -14.02 1.76 20.30
N GLY A 60 -14.39 1.66 19.02
CA GLY A 60 -14.47 2.78 18.07
C GLY A 60 -13.12 3.17 17.44
N SER A 61 -12.01 2.54 17.85
CA SER A 61 -10.73 2.68 17.15
C SER A 61 -10.78 2.01 15.77
N TYR A 62 -9.83 2.32 14.90
CA TYR A 62 -9.74 1.69 13.60
C TYR A 62 -8.30 1.44 13.18
N GLU A 63 -8.11 0.44 12.34
CA GLU A 63 -6.84 0.13 11.70
C GLU A 63 -6.97 0.36 10.19
N LEU A 64 -6.22 1.33 9.67
CA LEU A 64 -6.19 1.66 8.25
C LEU A 64 -5.24 0.70 7.52
N SER A 65 -5.59 0.31 6.30
CA SER A 65 -4.78 -0.55 5.44
C SER A 65 -4.94 -0.16 3.99
N LEU A 66 -3.83 -0.16 3.24
CA LEU A 66 -3.82 -0.08 1.78
C LEU A 66 -3.22 -1.37 1.25
N ARG A 67 -4.03 -2.22 0.62
CA ARG A 67 -3.58 -3.52 0.09
C ARG A 67 -4.30 -3.88 -1.20
N PRO A 68 -3.75 -4.80 -2.02
CA PRO A 68 -4.43 -5.27 -3.21
C PRO A 68 -5.78 -5.93 -2.87
N ILE A 69 -6.79 -5.69 -3.70
CA ILE A 69 -8.16 -6.20 -3.48
C ILE A 69 -8.24 -7.72 -3.59
N GLY A 70 -7.46 -8.34 -4.46
CA GLY A 70 -7.45 -9.79 -4.68
C GLY A 70 -7.16 -10.60 -3.42
N PRO A 71 -5.99 -10.42 -2.76
CA PRO A 71 -5.67 -11.06 -1.49
C PRO A 71 -6.67 -10.75 -0.38
N LEU A 72 -7.24 -9.54 -0.34
CA LEU A 72 -8.29 -9.19 0.63
C LEU A 72 -9.54 -10.07 0.44
N ILE A 73 -9.94 -10.30 -0.81
CA ILE A 73 -11.05 -11.18 -1.15
C ILE A 73 -10.70 -12.64 -0.84
N ASP A 74 -9.52 -13.10 -1.24
CA ASP A 74 -9.07 -14.47 -0.98
C ASP A 74 -9.01 -14.81 0.51
N ASP A 75 -8.57 -13.87 1.36
CA ASP A 75 -8.61 -14.01 2.82
C ASP A 75 -10.04 -14.28 3.30
N ALA A 76 -11.05 -13.55 2.80
CA ALA A 76 -12.45 -13.74 3.18
C ALA A 76 -12.98 -15.12 2.74
N PHE A 77 -12.65 -15.57 1.52
CA PHE A 77 -13.02 -16.90 1.03
C PHE A 77 -12.32 -18.03 1.81
N GLY A 78 -11.06 -17.83 2.22
CA GLY A 78 -10.30 -18.79 3.03
C GLY A 78 -10.86 -19.00 4.43
N LEU A 79 -11.53 -17.99 5.00
CA LEU A 79 -12.19 -18.06 6.31
C LEU A 79 -13.51 -18.85 6.32
N GLY A 80 -13.89 -19.50 5.21
CA GLY A 80 -15.13 -20.28 5.13
C GLY A 80 -16.40 -19.43 5.12
N THR A 81 -16.29 -18.12 4.87
CA THR A 81 -17.43 -17.18 4.77
C THR A 81 -18.11 -17.20 3.40
N ALA A 82 -17.70 -18.13 2.52
CA ALA A 82 -18.24 -18.29 1.19
C ALA A 82 -19.70 -18.74 1.28
N THR A 83 -20.62 -17.92 0.77
CA THR A 83 -22.06 -18.20 0.80
C THR A 83 -22.55 -18.99 -0.41
N GLY A 84 -21.63 -19.66 -1.13
CA GLY A 84 -21.90 -20.48 -2.31
C GLY A 84 -21.59 -19.79 -3.65
N ARG A 85 -21.54 -20.60 -4.72
CA ARG A 85 -21.41 -20.15 -6.10
C ARG A 85 -22.79 -19.71 -6.58
N GLN A 86 -22.96 -18.42 -6.81
CA GLN A 86 -24.16 -17.91 -7.47
C GLN A 86 -24.02 -18.18 -8.98
N GLY A 87 -25.14 -18.17 -9.72
CA GLY A 87 -25.14 -18.46 -11.16
C GLY A 87 -24.04 -17.73 -11.95
N HIS A 88 -23.60 -18.34 -13.06
CA HIS A 88 -22.61 -17.78 -14.02
C HIS A 88 -21.17 -17.61 -13.50
N GLY A 89 -20.76 -18.40 -12.50
CA GLY A 89 -19.35 -18.48 -12.08
C GLY A 89 -18.90 -17.32 -11.18
N THR A 90 -19.82 -16.50 -10.69
CA THR A 90 -19.55 -15.50 -9.65
C THR A 90 -19.63 -16.14 -8.27
N GLU A 91 -18.60 -15.93 -7.47
CA GLU A 91 -18.56 -16.36 -6.07
C GLU A 91 -18.74 -15.15 -5.16
N VAL A 92 -19.49 -15.32 -4.08
CA VAL A 92 -19.74 -14.26 -3.08
C VAL A 92 -19.35 -14.77 -1.69
N ALA A 93 -18.70 -13.91 -0.92
CA ALA A 93 -18.34 -14.14 0.47
C ALA A 93 -18.84 -12.99 1.33
N ARG A 94 -19.21 -13.27 2.59
CA ARG A 94 -19.51 -12.22 3.55
C ARG A 94 -18.21 -11.51 3.94
N ALA A 95 -18.25 -10.18 4.01
CA ALA A 95 -17.10 -9.43 4.50
C ALA A 95 -16.98 -9.57 6.04
N PRO A 96 -15.76 -9.56 6.60
CA PRO A 96 -15.57 -9.50 8.05
C PRO A 96 -16.29 -8.31 8.67
N ASP A 97 -16.85 -8.50 9.87
CA ASP A 97 -17.54 -7.44 10.59
C ASP A 97 -16.55 -6.28 10.92
N GLY A 98 -17.05 -5.04 10.85
CA GLY A 98 -16.26 -3.84 11.10
C GLY A 98 -15.37 -3.38 9.94
N LEU A 99 -15.31 -4.11 8.83
CA LEU A 99 -14.55 -3.68 7.66
C LEU A 99 -15.27 -2.58 6.87
N GLU A 100 -14.58 -1.48 6.58
CA GLU A 100 -15.13 -0.29 5.96
C GLU A 100 -14.27 0.21 4.78
N ALA A 101 -14.92 0.79 3.78
CA ALA A 101 -14.29 1.43 2.62
C ALA A 101 -14.60 2.92 2.56
N CYS A 102 -13.64 3.69 2.07
CA CYS A 102 -13.77 5.12 1.83
C CYS A 102 -14.69 5.38 0.63
N SER A 103 -15.82 6.06 0.85
CA SER A 103 -16.91 6.23 -0.09
C SER A 103 -17.23 7.72 -0.30
N PHE A 104 -17.79 8.06 -1.46
CA PHE A 104 -18.22 9.42 -1.80
C PHE A 104 -19.75 9.52 -1.77
N ASP A 105 -20.32 10.45 -1.00
CA ASP A 105 -21.77 10.73 -1.05
C ASP A 105 -22.05 11.76 -2.17
N PRO A 106 -22.73 11.37 -3.27
CA PRO A 106 -23.01 12.27 -4.39
C PRO A 106 -23.96 13.42 -4.05
N ARG A 107 -24.71 13.35 -2.95
CA ARG A 107 -25.66 14.38 -2.53
C ARG A 107 -24.98 15.50 -1.76
N THR A 108 -24.03 15.15 -0.91
CA THR A 108 -23.32 16.10 -0.03
C THR A 108 -21.95 16.48 -0.58
N GLY A 109 -21.38 15.66 -1.47
CA GLY A 109 -19.99 15.78 -1.93
C GLY A 109 -18.96 15.37 -0.87
N ALA A 110 -19.40 14.78 0.25
CA ALA A 110 -18.54 14.38 1.35
C ALA A 110 -17.90 13.01 1.11
N THR A 111 -16.76 12.79 1.75
CA THR A 111 -16.11 11.48 1.84
C THR A 111 -16.43 10.86 3.20
N GLU A 112 -16.90 9.62 3.19
CA GLU A 112 -17.38 8.90 4.38
C GLU A 112 -16.94 7.44 4.36
N TRP A 113 -16.77 6.86 5.54
CA TRP A 113 -16.48 5.44 5.67
C TRP A 113 -17.77 4.64 5.74
N ARG A 114 -17.89 3.61 4.90
CA ARG A 114 -19.09 2.77 4.81
C ARG A 114 -18.72 1.30 4.97
N SER A 115 -19.55 0.55 5.69
CA SER A 115 -19.35 -0.88 5.93
C SER A 115 -19.39 -1.68 4.63
N ILE A 116 -18.44 -2.59 4.48
CA ILE A 116 -18.41 -3.56 3.40
C ILE A 116 -19.30 -4.73 3.84
N THR A 117 -20.31 -5.07 3.03
CA THR A 117 -21.27 -6.13 3.38
C THR A 117 -20.85 -7.49 2.82
N GLY A 118 -20.14 -7.51 1.70
CA GLY A 118 -19.70 -8.71 1.04
C GLY A 118 -18.65 -8.44 -0.02
N PHE A 119 -18.00 -9.51 -0.43
CA PHE A 119 -17.04 -9.55 -1.52
C PHE A 119 -17.56 -10.44 -2.64
N SER A 120 -17.20 -10.09 -3.87
CA SER A 120 -17.49 -10.92 -5.03
C SER A 120 -16.26 -11.09 -5.89
N ARG A 121 -16.07 -12.29 -6.46
CA ARG A 121 -15.05 -12.55 -7.49
C ARG A 121 -15.65 -13.31 -8.67
N HIS A 122 -15.16 -13.03 -9.85
CA HIS A 122 -15.51 -13.71 -11.10
C HIS A 122 -14.40 -13.47 -12.14
N ALA A 123 -14.40 -14.25 -13.21
CA ALA A 123 -13.52 -14.02 -14.35
C ALA A 123 -14.19 -13.03 -15.34
N PRO A 124 -13.65 -11.81 -15.52
CA PRO A 124 -14.21 -10.87 -16.47
C PRO A 124 -13.75 -11.19 -17.91
N PRO A 125 -14.57 -10.93 -18.94
CA PRO A 125 -14.18 -11.14 -20.34
C PRO A 125 -13.14 -10.12 -20.83
N GLN A 126 -13.17 -8.89 -20.31
CA GLN A 126 -12.28 -7.80 -20.71
C GLN A 126 -12.10 -6.78 -19.58
N MET A 127 -10.89 -6.23 -19.48
CA MET A 127 -10.53 -5.17 -18.53
C MET A 127 -10.11 -3.89 -19.28
N PHE A 128 -10.36 -2.75 -18.66
CA PHE A 128 -10.10 -1.40 -19.15
C PHE A 128 -9.24 -0.65 -18.15
N ARG A 129 -8.25 0.11 -18.63
CA ARG A 129 -7.45 1.00 -17.79
C ARG A 129 -7.97 2.43 -17.94
N VAL A 130 -8.51 2.98 -16.85
CA VAL A 130 -8.91 4.38 -16.78
C VAL A 130 -7.74 5.18 -16.21
N ARG A 131 -7.36 6.27 -16.88
CA ARG A 131 -6.30 7.18 -16.42
C ARG A 131 -6.81 8.61 -16.42
N THR A 132 -6.58 9.30 -15.31
CA THR A 132 -6.90 10.72 -15.14
C THR A 132 -5.71 11.61 -15.54
N ASP A 133 -5.96 12.89 -15.84
CA ASP A 133 -4.90 13.87 -16.15
C ASP A 133 -3.92 14.09 -14.98
N CYS A 134 -4.41 13.95 -13.73
CA CYS A 134 -3.57 13.97 -12.54
C CYS A 134 -2.71 12.70 -12.36
N GLY A 135 -2.81 11.74 -13.28
CA GLY A 135 -2.00 10.52 -13.35
C GLY A 135 -2.43 9.38 -12.45
N ARG A 136 -3.57 9.51 -11.75
CA ARG A 136 -4.21 8.35 -11.11
C ARG A 136 -4.75 7.41 -12.18
N GLU A 137 -4.61 6.12 -11.93
CA GLU A 137 -5.13 5.08 -12.81
C GLU A 137 -5.78 3.96 -12.01
N VAL A 138 -6.68 3.23 -12.66
CA VAL A 138 -7.34 2.04 -12.12
C VAL A 138 -7.69 1.10 -13.28
N VAL A 139 -7.57 -0.20 -13.07
CA VAL A 139 -7.99 -1.23 -14.02
C VAL A 139 -9.29 -1.87 -13.55
N VAL A 140 -10.33 -1.78 -14.39
CA VAL A 140 -11.71 -2.19 -14.08
C VAL A 140 -12.37 -2.90 -15.26
N THR A 141 -13.52 -3.53 -15.03
CA THR A 141 -14.39 -4.07 -16.09
C THR A 141 -15.08 -2.96 -16.91
N GLY A 142 -15.53 -3.30 -18.11
CA GLY A 142 -16.21 -2.35 -19.02
C GLY A 142 -17.52 -1.79 -18.46
N ASP A 143 -18.25 -2.59 -17.69
CA ASP A 143 -19.50 -2.20 -17.03
C ASP A 143 -19.30 -1.61 -15.62
N HIS A 144 -18.05 -1.41 -15.17
CA HIS A 144 -17.78 -0.70 -13.92
C HIS A 144 -18.24 0.75 -14.06
N ASN A 145 -18.92 1.25 -13.03
CA ASN A 145 -19.46 2.60 -13.05
C ASN A 145 -18.51 3.58 -12.36
N PHE A 146 -18.39 4.78 -12.93
CA PHE A 146 -17.75 5.94 -12.34
C PHE A 146 -18.78 7.03 -12.13
N LEU A 147 -18.80 7.59 -10.95
CA LEU A 147 -19.43 8.89 -10.78
C LEU A 147 -18.53 9.93 -11.43
N SER A 148 -19.09 10.73 -12.32
CA SER A 148 -18.34 11.75 -13.05
C SER A 148 -19.15 13.04 -13.16
N LEU A 149 -18.45 14.17 -13.10
CA LEU A 149 -19.01 15.49 -13.32
C LEU A 149 -18.87 15.83 -14.80
N SER A 150 -19.99 16.11 -15.46
CA SER A 150 -20.06 16.55 -16.86
C SER A 150 -21.20 17.54 -17.02
N GLY A 151 -20.98 18.64 -17.77
CA GLY A 151 -22.00 19.68 -17.94
C GLY A 151 -22.53 20.26 -16.62
N GLY A 152 -21.69 20.30 -15.58
CA GLY A 152 -22.06 20.78 -14.24
C GLY A 152 -22.94 19.82 -13.42
N ARG A 153 -23.17 18.58 -13.89
CA ARG A 153 -23.99 17.57 -13.19
C ARG A 153 -23.18 16.31 -12.91
N LEU A 154 -23.36 15.76 -11.71
CA LEU A 154 -22.85 14.44 -11.38
C LEU A 154 -23.74 13.38 -12.02
N GLN A 155 -23.11 12.46 -12.74
CA GLN A 155 -23.77 11.38 -13.45
C GLN A 155 -22.94 10.10 -13.34
N LEU A 156 -23.64 8.96 -13.35
CA LEU A 156 -23.02 7.65 -13.31
C LEU A 156 -22.77 7.20 -14.75
N ASN A 157 -21.52 7.03 -15.12
CA ASN A 157 -21.10 6.57 -16.44
C ASN A 157 -20.39 5.23 -16.32
N ARG A 158 -20.62 4.32 -17.26
CA ARG A 158 -19.80 3.10 -17.38
C ARG A 158 -18.39 3.44 -17.81
N THR A 159 -17.46 2.52 -17.60
CA THR A 159 -16.08 2.66 -18.07
C THR A 159 -16.02 2.97 -19.58
N THR A 160 -16.86 2.30 -20.37
CA THR A 160 -16.95 2.48 -21.83
C THR A 160 -17.61 3.79 -22.27
N GLU A 161 -18.27 4.50 -21.35
CA GLU A 161 -18.94 5.79 -21.57
C GLU A 161 -18.07 6.97 -21.12
N LEU A 162 -16.90 6.71 -20.51
CA LEU A 162 -15.98 7.76 -20.08
C LEU A 162 -15.35 8.48 -21.27
N SER A 163 -15.21 9.80 -21.14
CA SER A 163 -14.56 10.68 -22.11
C SER A 163 -13.59 11.63 -21.39
N PRO A 164 -12.66 12.30 -22.12
CA PRO A 164 -11.78 13.30 -21.53
C PRO A 164 -12.50 14.50 -20.88
N ASP A 165 -13.76 14.76 -21.22
CA ASP A 165 -14.57 15.85 -20.66
C ASP A 165 -15.23 15.47 -19.33
N HIS A 166 -15.05 14.23 -18.87
CA HIS A 166 -15.57 13.73 -17.60
C HIS A 166 -14.56 13.94 -16.46
N TYR A 167 -15.00 14.62 -15.41
CA TYR A 167 -14.19 14.85 -14.22
C TYR A 167 -14.57 13.85 -13.14
N LEU A 168 -13.60 13.07 -12.66
CA LEU A 168 -13.81 12.09 -11.60
C LEU A 168 -13.60 12.74 -10.22
N PRO A 169 -14.49 12.51 -9.24
CA PRO A 169 -14.30 12.98 -7.89
C PRO A 169 -13.09 12.27 -7.27
N LEU A 170 -12.30 13.03 -6.52
CA LEU A 170 -11.15 12.52 -5.76
C LEU A 170 -11.30 12.94 -4.30
N PRO A 171 -10.91 12.09 -3.34
CA PRO A 171 -10.87 12.48 -1.95
C PRO A 171 -9.88 13.63 -1.74
N ARG A 172 -10.28 14.62 -0.93
CA ARG A 172 -9.40 15.76 -0.57
C ARG A 172 -8.47 15.42 0.59
N ARG A 173 -8.87 14.49 1.45
CA ARG A 173 -8.10 14.05 2.62
C ARG A 173 -8.40 12.60 2.96
N VAL A 174 -7.49 11.98 3.68
CA VAL A 174 -7.68 10.68 4.36
C VAL A 174 -7.34 10.88 5.83
N ASP A 175 -8.20 10.44 6.73
CA ASP A 175 -7.97 10.62 8.16
C ASP A 175 -6.95 9.59 8.68
N LEU A 176 -5.76 10.08 9.03
CA LEU A 176 -4.71 9.27 9.64
C LEU A 176 -5.00 8.99 11.13
N PRO A 177 -4.45 7.90 11.70
CA PRO A 177 -4.49 7.65 13.13
C PRO A 177 -4.01 8.84 13.97
N ARG A 178 -4.64 9.03 15.14
CA ARG A 178 -4.27 10.09 16.09
C ARG A 178 -3.10 9.70 17.00
N GLN A 179 -2.97 8.41 17.30
CA GLN A 179 -1.95 7.90 18.21
C GLN A 179 -0.77 7.32 17.41
N ASP A 180 0.42 7.48 17.97
CA ASP A 180 1.63 6.88 17.42
C ASP A 180 1.55 5.35 17.53
N LEU A 181 1.97 4.68 16.47
CA LEU A 181 2.20 3.24 16.49
C LEU A 181 3.44 2.98 17.36
N GLY A 182 3.30 2.28 18.48
CA GLY A 182 4.43 2.06 19.39
C GLY A 182 5.47 1.06 18.87
N ALA A 183 5.02 -0.08 18.35
CA ALA A 183 5.87 -1.16 17.83
C ALA A 183 5.13 -2.01 16.79
N PHE A 184 5.85 -2.84 16.06
CA PHE A 184 5.30 -3.87 15.17
C PHE A 184 5.96 -5.23 15.38
N ASP A 185 5.25 -6.29 14.99
CA ASP A 185 5.68 -7.67 15.18
C ASP A 185 6.66 -8.11 14.06
N LEU A 186 7.91 -8.36 14.42
CA LEU A 186 8.92 -8.88 13.50
C LEU A 186 8.67 -10.32 13.07
N LEU A 187 7.95 -11.13 13.85
CA LEU A 187 7.56 -12.46 13.40
C LEU A 187 6.62 -12.33 12.19
N GLU A 188 5.64 -11.44 12.28
CA GLU A 188 4.70 -11.12 11.20
C GLU A 188 5.44 -10.55 9.99
N LEU A 189 6.24 -9.49 10.17
CA LEU A 189 6.98 -8.83 9.09
C LEU A 189 7.91 -9.79 8.34
N LEU A 190 8.68 -10.61 9.07
CA LEU A 190 9.70 -11.45 8.45
C LEU A 190 9.10 -12.73 7.84
N GLY A 191 7.91 -13.16 8.26
CA GLY A 191 7.26 -14.35 7.69
C GLY A 191 8.14 -15.58 7.83
N ASP A 192 8.43 -16.24 6.70
CA ASP A 192 9.38 -17.34 6.56
C ASP A 192 10.74 -16.88 6.00
N ALA A 193 11.21 -15.69 6.38
CA ALA A 193 12.49 -15.17 5.91
C ALA A 193 13.61 -16.20 6.12
N PRO A 194 14.31 -16.60 5.04
CA PRO A 194 15.31 -17.66 5.12
C PRO A 194 16.47 -17.23 6.01
N GLY A 195 16.96 -18.17 6.82
CA GLY A 195 18.10 -17.93 7.70
C GLY A 195 17.79 -17.05 8.92
N VAL A 196 16.52 -16.80 9.25
CA VAL A 196 16.10 -16.20 10.53
C VAL A 196 15.68 -17.30 11.51
N GLU A 197 16.11 -17.19 12.75
CA GLU A 197 15.82 -18.10 13.85
C GLU A 197 15.17 -17.37 15.03
N VAL A 198 14.24 -18.06 15.68
CA VAL A 198 13.64 -17.71 16.97
C VAL A 198 14.51 -18.25 18.09
N HIS A 199 15.04 -17.33 18.90
CA HIS A 199 15.83 -17.62 20.10
C HIS A 199 14.96 -17.28 21.30
N SER A 200 14.25 -18.29 21.81
CA SER A 200 13.40 -18.12 22.99
C SER A 200 13.29 -19.41 23.78
N LYS A 201 13.90 -19.41 24.97
CA LYS A 201 13.68 -20.45 25.98
C LYS A 201 12.22 -20.41 26.47
N ALA A 202 11.71 -19.21 26.74
CA ALA A 202 10.34 -18.98 27.19
C ALA A 202 9.31 -19.59 26.22
N PHE A 203 9.56 -19.52 24.91
CA PHE A 203 8.71 -20.17 23.91
C PHE A 203 8.61 -21.68 24.11
N LEU A 204 9.74 -22.40 24.19
CA LEU A 204 9.67 -23.85 24.39
C LEU A 204 9.10 -24.24 25.74
N GLU A 205 9.37 -23.48 26.81
CA GLU A 205 8.76 -23.70 28.12
C GLU A 205 7.24 -23.55 28.04
N TRP A 206 6.76 -22.47 27.41
CA TRP A 206 5.35 -22.23 27.20
C TRP A 206 4.68 -23.32 26.36
N VAL A 207 5.25 -23.69 25.20
CA VAL A 207 4.69 -24.74 24.35
C VAL A 207 4.63 -26.10 25.08
N ILE A 208 5.65 -26.44 25.87
CA ILE A 208 5.67 -27.66 26.69
C ILE A 208 4.60 -27.60 27.77
N ALA A 209 4.40 -26.46 28.42
CA ALA A 209 3.34 -26.28 29.40
C ALA A 209 1.93 -26.45 28.80
N GLN A 210 1.71 -25.98 27.56
CA GLN A 210 0.39 -26.02 26.91
C GLN A 210 0.02 -27.38 26.31
N ARG A 211 1.00 -28.21 25.90
CA ARG A 211 0.75 -29.44 25.13
C ARG A 211 1.45 -30.70 25.66
N GLY A 212 2.32 -30.55 26.67
CA GLY A 212 3.12 -31.62 27.22
C GLY A 212 4.30 -32.02 26.33
N TRP A 213 5.42 -32.40 26.95
CA TRP A 213 6.65 -32.76 26.22
C TRP A 213 6.47 -33.88 25.17
N PRO A 214 5.69 -34.97 25.38
CA PRO A 214 5.54 -36.02 24.38
C PRO A 214 5.02 -35.51 23.03
N ARG A 215 4.02 -34.62 23.03
CA ARG A 215 3.43 -34.03 21.81
C ARG A 215 4.38 -33.04 21.15
N VAL A 216 5.04 -32.20 21.95
CA VAL A 216 6.06 -31.25 21.45
C VAL A 216 7.25 -31.99 20.84
N ARG A 217 7.70 -33.09 21.47
CA ARG A 217 8.76 -33.95 20.94
C ARG A 217 8.38 -34.56 19.60
N GLN A 218 7.14 -35.05 19.46
CA GLN A 218 6.64 -35.57 18.20
C GLN A 218 6.63 -34.50 17.10
N ALA A 219 6.18 -33.28 17.43
CA ALA A 219 6.22 -32.15 16.49
C ALA A 219 7.67 -31.80 16.08
N LEU A 220 8.59 -31.70 17.05
CA LEU A 220 10.02 -31.47 16.79
C LEU A 220 10.68 -32.60 15.97
N ALA A 221 10.25 -33.86 16.13
CA ALA A 221 10.81 -35.00 15.41
C ALA A 221 10.60 -34.92 13.89
N HIS A 222 9.66 -34.10 13.41
CA HIS A 222 9.48 -33.84 11.99
C HIS A 222 10.64 -33.03 11.38
N HIS A 223 11.35 -32.27 12.20
CA HIS A 223 12.42 -31.35 11.75
C HIS A 223 13.80 -31.72 12.29
N TYR A 224 13.85 -32.42 13.42
CA TYR A 224 15.09 -32.76 14.11
C TYR A 224 15.18 -34.25 14.36
N ARG A 225 16.26 -34.88 13.89
CA ARG A 225 16.56 -36.30 14.16
C ARG A 225 16.66 -36.59 15.65
N HIS A 226 17.16 -35.64 16.44
CA HIS A 226 17.32 -35.74 17.89
C HIS A 226 16.61 -34.58 18.63
N PRO A 227 15.28 -34.66 18.85
CA PRO A 227 14.51 -33.58 19.48
C PRO A 227 14.94 -33.22 20.91
N HIS A 228 15.42 -34.21 21.67
CA HIS A 228 15.93 -33.99 23.03
C HIS A 228 17.20 -33.12 23.01
N GLU A 229 18.12 -33.37 22.08
CA GLU A 229 19.31 -32.55 21.90
C GLU A 229 18.94 -31.14 21.47
N LYS A 230 17.94 -30.99 20.58
CA LYS A 230 17.47 -29.66 20.17
C LYS A 230 16.90 -28.88 21.35
N ARG A 231 16.04 -29.50 22.16
CA ARG A 231 15.54 -28.89 23.40
C ARG A 231 16.69 -28.51 24.32
N HIS A 232 17.62 -29.43 24.59
CA HIS A 232 18.78 -29.14 25.42
C HIS A 232 19.61 -27.96 24.86
N ALA A 233 19.78 -27.87 23.54
CA ALA A 233 20.51 -26.79 22.88
C ALA A 233 19.83 -25.42 23.02
N VAL A 234 18.49 -25.36 23.01
CA VAL A 234 17.75 -24.10 23.25
C VAL A 234 17.85 -23.68 24.73
N PHE A 235 17.77 -24.64 25.67
CA PHE A 235 17.76 -24.33 27.10
C PHE A 235 19.15 -24.04 27.66
N HIS A 236 20.17 -24.78 27.21
CA HIS A 236 21.49 -24.86 27.84
C HIS A 236 22.65 -24.86 26.83
N GLY A 237 22.37 -24.80 25.52
CA GLY A 237 23.39 -25.02 24.51
C GLY A 237 24.53 -23.98 24.54
N PRO A 238 25.80 -24.41 24.38
CA PRO A 238 26.96 -23.52 24.40
C PRO A 238 27.00 -22.54 23.21
N LYS A 239 26.15 -22.75 22.19
CA LYS A 239 26.01 -21.88 21.02
C LYS A 239 24.69 -21.10 20.96
N TRP A 240 23.74 -21.29 21.90
CA TRP A 240 22.37 -20.73 21.81
C TRP A 240 21.78 -20.96 20.41
N GLN A 241 21.32 -22.18 20.13
CA GLN A 241 20.80 -22.50 18.79
C GLN A 241 19.31 -22.20 18.73
N GLY A 242 18.91 -21.27 17.85
CA GLY A 242 17.50 -20.91 17.69
C GLY A 242 16.72 -21.92 16.87
N ILE A 243 15.41 -21.76 16.80
CA ILE A 243 14.51 -22.54 15.96
C ILE A 243 14.29 -21.74 14.67
N PRO A 244 14.63 -22.25 13.47
CA PRO A 244 14.35 -21.54 12.22
C PRO A 244 12.88 -21.12 12.11
N MET A 245 12.60 -19.94 11.56
CA MET A 245 11.24 -19.36 11.47
C MET A 245 10.21 -20.34 10.89
N ALA A 246 10.55 -21.04 9.80
CA ALA A 246 9.67 -22.03 9.18
C ALA A 246 9.32 -23.20 10.14
N VAL A 247 10.31 -23.68 10.89
CA VAL A 247 10.11 -24.73 11.90
C VAL A 247 9.26 -24.19 13.06
N PHE A 248 9.54 -22.96 13.51
CA PHE A 248 8.78 -22.30 14.57
C PHE A 248 7.29 -22.19 14.22
N ARG A 249 6.97 -21.75 12.98
CA ARG A 249 5.58 -21.65 12.51
C ARG A 249 4.91 -23.00 12.37
N ASP A 250 5.59 -23.98 11.78
CA ASP A 250 5.05 -25.34 11.65
C ASP A 250 4.80 -25.99 13.03
N LEU A 251 5.65 -25.73 14.02
CA LEU A 251 5.40 -26.16 15.40
C LEU A 251 4.11 -25.57 15.97
N LEU A 252 3.88 -24.26 15.80
CA LEU A 252 2.63 -23.61 16.24
C LEU A 252 1.41 -24.23 15.55
N THR A 253 1.48 -24.46 14.24
CA THR A 253 0.39 -25.08 13.46
C THR A 253 0.11 -26.52 13.89
N ARG A 254 1.13 -27.38 13.97
CA ARG A 254 0.96 -28.80 14.38
C ARG A 254 0.45 -28.96 15.80
N LEU A 255 0.78 -28.01 16.66
CA LEU A 255 0.36 -28.00 18.05
C LEU A 255 -0.94 -27.24 18.26
N ASP A 256 -1.50 -26.63 17.22
CA ASP A 256 -2.71 -25.83 17.24
C ASP A 256 -2.66 -24.78 18.36
N LEU A 257 -1.64 -23.90 18.28
CA LEU A 257 -1.32 -22.91 19.29
C LEU A 257 -1.30 -21.50 18.71
N ALA A 258 -2.02 -20.58 19.35
CA ALA A 258 -1.89 -19.15 19.13
C ALA A 258 -0.83 -18.57 20.09
N LEU A 259 0.13 -17.82 19.55
CA LEU A 259 1.27 -17.30 20.29
C LEU A 259 0.86 -16.09 21.16
N PRO A 260 1.15 -16.10 22.49
CA PRO A 260 0.90 -14.95 23.35
C PRO A 260 1.73 -13.73 22.93
N ASN A 261 1.17 -12.52 23.04
CA ASN A 261 1.85 -11.29 22.64
C ASN A 261 2.99 -10.89 23.58
N ASP A 262 2.88 -11.23 24.86
CA ASP A 262 3.83 -10.92 25.94
C ASP A 262 5.00 -11.91 26.02
N LEU A 263 4.98 -12.97 25.20
CA LEU A 263 6.04 -13.97 25.21
C LEU A 263 7.37 -13.39 24.70
N ALA A 264 8.39 -13.40 25.55
CA ALA A 264 9.72 -12.91 25.21
C ALA A 264 10.35 -13.73 24.08
N ILE A 265 10.53 -13.10 22.93
CA ILE A 265 11.14 -13.71 21.74
C ILE A 265 12.22 -12.79 21.19
N GLU A 266 13.41 -13.35 20.97
CA GLU A 266 14.51 -12.72 20.25
C GLU A 266 14.68 -13.38 18.88
N LEU A 267 14.92 -12.57 17.85
CA LEU A 267 15.20 -13.00 16.49
C LEU A 267 16.66 -12.78 16.15
N ARG A 268 17.26 -13.79 15.54
CA ARG A 268 18.67 -13.77 15.13
C ARG A 268 18.82 -14.45 13.77
N THR A 269 19.93 -14.23 13.08
CA THR A 269 20.23 -14.97 11.86
C THR A 269 21.01 -16.25 12.15
N LEU A 270 20.77 -17.29 11.35
CA LEU A 270 21.45 -18.58 11.41
C LEU A 270 22.98 -18.39 11.39
N GLY A 271 23.65 -18.97 12.38
CA GLY A 271 25.11 -18.91 12.52
C GLY A 271 25.67 -17.55 12.97
N SER A 272 24.81 -16.61 13.38
CA SER A 272 25.26 -15.31 13.89
C SER A 272 26.07 -15.46 15.18
N PRO A 273 27.26 -14.82 15.29
CA PRO A 273 28.03 -14.80 16.53
C PRO A 273 27.22 -14.25 17.71
N ARG A 274 27.43 -14.79 18.92
CA ARG A 274 26.76 -14.32 20.15
C ARG A 274 26.91 -12.81 20.42
N ARG A 275 28.05 -12.23 20.05
CA ARG A 275 28.34 -10.80 20.26
C ARG A 275 27.41 -9.86 19.47
N LEU A 276 26.81 -10.33 18.37
CA LEU A 276 25.82 -9.55 17.64
C LEU A 276 24.51 -9.63 18.43
N ARG A 277 23.87 -8.50 18.72
CA ARG A 277 22.56 -8.49 19.37
C ARG A 277 21.50 -8.97 18.39
N GLY A 278 20.57 -9.81 18.84
CA GLY A 278 19.34 -10.08 18.10
C GLY A 278 18.35 -8.92 18.23
N LEU A 279 17.21 -9.05 17.57
CA LEU A 279 16.11 -8.11 17.68
C LEU A 279 14.96 -8.70 18.49
N PRO A 280 14.30 -7.91 19.36
CA PRO A 280 13.08 -8.37 20.03
C PRO A 280 11.96 -8.56 19.00
N ARG A 281 11.00 -9.45 19.29
CA ARG A 281 9.79 -9.63 18.48
C ARG A 281 9.09 -8.30 18.17
N TRP A 282 8.89 -7.47 19.20
CA TRP A 282 8.27 -6.17 19.06
C TRP A 282 9.34 -5.10 18.82
N LEU A 283 9.46 -4.65 17.57
CA LEU A 283 10.40 -3.58 17.20
C LEU A 283 9.70 -2.22 17.32
N ALA A 284 10.26 -1.32 18.11
CA ALA A 284 9.71 0.01 18.34
C ALA A 284 9.73 0.86 17.05
N VAL A 285 8.68 1.64 16.84
CA VAL A 285 8.59 2.61 15.73
C VAL A 285 9.09 3.96 16.22
N SER A 286 10.41 4.10 16.32
CA SER A 286 11.04 5.36 16.70
C SER A 286 11.21 6.30 15.50
N ASP A 287 11.48 7.58 15.79
CA ASP A 287 11.76 8.57 14.74
C ASP A 287 13.06 8.23 13.99
N GLU A 288 14.03 7.61 14.66
CA GLU A 288 15.28 7.12 14.06
C GLU A 288 14.99 6.00 13.06
N LEU A 289 14.13 5.04 13.42
CA LEU A 289 13.72 3.98 12.49
C LEU A 289 13.04 4.59 11.27
N LEU A 290 12.05 5.47 11.47
CA LEU A 290 11.31 6.10 10.38
C LEU A 290 12.22 6.97 9.48
N THR A 291 13.17 7.69 10.07
CA THR A 291 14.17 8.48 9.32
C THR A 291 15.06 7.57 8.48
N VAL A 292 15.57 6.47 9.05
CA VAL A 292 16.36 5.48 8.31
C VAL A 292 15.54 4.86 7.18
N LEU A 293 14.28 4.48 7.43
CA LEU A 293 13.41 3.93 6.38
C LEU A 293 13.17 4.94 5.25
N GLY A 294 12.91 6.21 5.57
CA GLY A 294 12.72 7.26 4.56
C GLY A 294 13.97 7.50 3.71
N LEU A 295 15.14 7.57 4.34
CA LEU A 295 16.41 7.69 3.63
C LEU A 295 16.75 6.43 2.81
N MET A 296 16.47 5.24 3.33
CA MET A 296 16.61 3.98 2.60
C MET A 296 15.65 3.90 1.40
N LEU A 297 14.43 4.42 1.53
CA LEU A 297 13.49 4.56 0.43
C LEU A 297 14.01 5.47 -0.67
N ALA A 298 14.70 6.56 -0.36
CA ALA A 298 15.27 7.40 -1.40
C ALA A 298 16.54 6.78 -1.99
N GLU A 299 17.56 6.55 -1.16
CA GLU A 299 18.94 6.30 -1.60
C GLU A 299 19.52 4.95 -1.11
N GLY A 300 18.69 4.14 -0.44
CA GLY A 300 19.11 2.83 0.07
C GLY A 300 19.03 1.69 -0.95
N HIS A 301 19.86 0.67 -0.72
CA HIS A 301 19.84 -0.60 -1.44
C HIS A 301 20.04 -1.77 -0.47
N CYS A 302 19.17 -2.79 -0.52
CA CYS A 302 19.30 -4.00 0.30
C CYS A 302 19.89 -5.16 -0.53
N ALA A 303 21.21 -5.35 -0.48
CA ALA A 303 21.89 -6.50 -1.07
C ALA A 303 21.65 -7.77 -0.24
N ASP A 304 22.12 -8.95 -0.69
CA ASP A 304 21.84 -10.23 -0.01
C ASP A 304 22.20 -10.23 1.49
N ARG A 305 23.36 -9.67 1.86
CA ARG A 305 23.93 -9.77 3.22
C ARG A 305 24.13 -8.45 3.94
N CYS A 306 23.92 -7.33 3.26
CA CYS A 306 24.13 -6.00 3.81
C CYS A 306 23.19 -5.00 3.15
N SER A 307 22.95 -3.91 3.86
CA SER A 307 22.26 -2.75 3.31
C SER A 307 23.27 -1.64 3.07
N LEU A 308 23.13 -0.96 1.94
CA LEU A 308 23.96 0.14 1.52
C LEU A 308 23.13 1.41 1.48
N PHE A 309 23.77 2.52 1.83
CA PHE A 309 23.20 3.86 1.73
C PHE A 309 24.26 4.80 1.17
N SER A 310 23.88 5.60 0.17
CA SER A 310 24.76 6.59 -0.44
C SER A 310 24.08 7.95 -0.39
N ALA A 311 24.81 9.01 -0.04
CA ALA A 311 24.29 10.37 -0.13
C ALA A 311 25.46 11.34 -0.33
N TYR A 312 25.28 12.26 -1.27
CA TYR A 312 26.27 13.30 -1.56
C TYR A 312 26.39 14.34 -0.43
N ASP A 313 25.30 14.62 0.28
CA ASP A 313 25.28 15.60 1.36
C ASP A 313 25.78 15.00 2.68
N ASP A 314 26.87 15.55 3.22
CA ASP A 314 27.50 15.12 4.48
C ASP A 314 26.54 15.16 5.67
N ARG A 315 25.61 16.12 5.71
CA ARG A 315 24.64 16.27 6.81
C ARG A 315 23.62 15.14 6.78
N VAL A 316 23.19 14.75 5.58
CA VAL A 316 22.27 13.62 5.39
C VAL A 316 22.95 12.31 5.78
N ARG A 317 24.23 12.12 5.41
CA ARG A 317 25.01 10.96 5.88
C ARG A 317 25.17 10.95 7.40
N ALA A 318 25.49 12.09 8.00
CA ALA A 318 25.66 12.20 9.45
C ALA A 318 24.36 11.87 10.20
N GLU A 319 23.21 12.34 9.68
CA GLU A 319 21.90 12.03 10.25
C GLU A 319 21.55 10.54 10.10
N PHE A 320 21.84 9.94 8.95
CA PHE A 320 21.69 8.50 8.77
C PHE A 320 22.53 7.72 9.78
N VAL A 321 23.82 8.07 9.94
CA VAL A 321 24.75 7.44 10.90
C VAL A 321 24.22 7.57 12.33
N ARG A 322 23.77 8.76 12.73
CA ARG A 322 23.19 9.02 14.06
C ARG A 322 22.02 8.07 14.31
N CYS A 323 21.03 8.05 13.41
CA CYS A 323 19.84 7.22 13.56
C CYS A 323 20.17 5.71 13.61
N VAL A 324 21.06 5.21 12.76
CA VAL A 324 21.40 3.77 12.80
C VAL A 324 22.15 3.39 14.08
N ILE A 325 22.99 4.27 14.64
CA ILE A 325 23.66 4.04 15.92
C ILE A 325 22.67 3.96 17.07
N GLU A 326 21.67 4.85 17.10
CA GLU A 326 20.57 4.83 18.08
C GLU A 326 19.71 3.55 17.97
N LEU A 327 19.57 2.98 16.77
CA LEU A 327 18.98 1.65 16.57
C LEU A 327 19.89 0.50 17.03
N GLY A 328 21.07 0.79 17.59
CA GLY A 328 22.06 -0.20 18.03
C GLY A 328 22.84 -0.83 16.87
N ILE A 329 22.88 -0.20 15.70
CA ILE A 329 23.59 -0.67 14.51
C ILE A 329 24.90 0.08 14.39
N VAL A 330 25.99 -0.66 14.12
CA VAL A 330 27.29 -0.05 13.81
C VAL A 330 27.49 -0.04 12.29
N PRO A 331 27.36 1.12 11.61
CA PRO A 331 27.62 1.21 10.18
C PRO A 331 29.12 1.23 9.90
N MET A 332 29.49 0.76 8.71
CA MET A 332 30.85 0.83 8.18
C MET A 332 30.90 1.81 7.00
N VAL A 333 31.85 2.73 7.02
CA VAL A 333 32.12 3.61 5.87
C VAL A 333 32.96 2.84 4.84
N ARG A 334 32.50 2.78 3.59
CA ARG A 334 33.21 2.14 2.47
C ARG A 334 34.18 3.14 1.83
N LYS A 335 35.07 2.64 0.97
CA LYS A 335 36.07 3.45 0.24
C LYS A 335 35.46 4.62 -0.55
N ASN A 336 34.25 4.45 -1.07
CA ASN A 336 33.54 5.46 -1.87
C ASN A 336 32.61 6.34 -1.02
N THR A 337 32.80 6.42 0.30
CA THR A 337 31.96 7.13 1.28
C THR A 337 30.56 6.54 1.53
N ASP A 338 30.13 5.56 0.73
CA ASP A 338 28.91 4.79 1.02
C ASP A 338 28.93 4.17 2.42
N LEU A 339 27.77 4.18 3.07
CA LEU A 339 27.57 3.56 4.37
C LEU A 339 27.04 2.13 4.18
N GLN A 340 27.58 1.19 4.95
CA GLN A 340 27.21 -0.21 4.92
C GLN A 340 26.74 -0.70 6.29
N ILE A 341 25.54 -1.28 6.34
CA ILE A 341 25.00 -2.01 7.48
C ILE A 341 25.25 -3.50 7.25
N SER A 342 26.20 -4.07 8.00
CA SER A 342 26.61 -5.47 7.85
C SER A 342 25.83 -6.42 8.78
N SER A 343 24.50 -6.37 8.70
CA SER A 343 23.61 -7.23 9.48
C SER A 343 22.54 -7.84 8.59
N ARG A 344 22.60 -9.18 8.41
CA ARG A 344 21.59 -9.92 7.63
C ARG A 344 20.17 -9.74 8.17
N LEU A 345 20.02 -9.65 9.50
CA LEU A 345 18.70 -9.50 10.12
C LEU A 345 18.11 -8.13 9.80
N TRP A 346 18.89 -7.06 10.00
CA TRP A 346 18.47 -5.71 9.63
C TRP A 346 18.26 -5.55 8.12
N THR A 347 19.09 -6.17 7.30
CA THR A 347 18.88 -6.20 5.84
C THR A 347 17.56 -6.85 5.47
N SER A 348 17.19 -7.97 6.12
CA SER A 348 15.87 -8.59 5.91
C SER A 348 14.72 -7.70 6.38
N VAL A 349 14.86 -7.01 7.52
CA VAL A 349 13.87 -6.04 8.02
C VAL A 349 13.70 -4.89 7.04
N PHE A 350 14.78 -4.22 6.63
CA PHE A 350 14.71 -3.13 5.66
C PHE A 350 14.16 -3.60 4.31
N ARG A 351 14.60 -4.75 3.80
CA ARG A 351 14.07 -5.32 2.56
C ARG A 351 12.56 -5.50 2.58
N ARG A 352 12.00 -5.98 3.71
CA ARG A 352 10.56 -6.17 3.87
C ARG A 352 9.80 -4.85 4.01
N LEU A 353 10.40 -3.85 4.65
CA LEU A 353 9.76 -2.56 4.89
C LEU A 353 9.83 -1.61 3.69
N VAL A 354 10.91 -1.64 2.91
CA VAL A 354 11.16 -0.61 1.87
C VAL A 354 11.58 -1.17 0.51
N GLY A 355 11.65 -2.49 0.33
CA GLY A 355 12.13 -3.13 -0.89
C GLY A 355 13.66 -3.21 -1.03
N SER A 356 14.15 -3.88 -2.08
CA SER A 356 15.60 -4.04 -2.33
C SER A 356 16.13 -3.18 -3.48
N THR A 357 15.39 -3.13 -4.57
CA THR A 357 15.76 -2.42 -5.80
C THR A 357 14.88 -1.19 -6.01
N SER A 358 15.33 -0.23 -6.83
CA SER A 358 14.60 1.03 -7.05
C SER A 358 13.16 0.85 -7.56
N ARG A 359 12.89 -0.23 -8.30
CA ARG A 359 11.54 -0.56 -8.83
C ARG A 359 10.67 -1.31 -7.83
N GLU A 360 11.28 -2.01 -6.88
CA GLU A 360 10.59 -2.73 -5.81
C GLU A 360 10.22 -1.84 -4.63
N LYS A 361 10.84 -0.65 -4.50
CA LYS A 361 10.62 0.23 -3.36
C LYS A 361 9.14 0.54 -3.14
N HIS A 362 8.72 0.59 -1.89
CA HIS A 362 7.34 0.86 -1.47
C HIS A 362 7.35 1.41 -0.05
N LEU A 363 6.35 2.21 0.36
CA LEU A 363 6.21 2.57 1.75
C LEU A 363 6.01 1.31 2.60
N PRO A 364 6.51 1.26 3.85
CA PRO A 364 6.26 0.13 4.74
C PRO A 364 4.77 -0.15 4.88
N ASP A 365 4.32 -1.41 4.84
CA ASP A 365 2.88 -1.74 4.89
C ASP A 365 2.18 -1.21 6.15
N LEU A 366 2.95 -0.90 7.21
CA LEU A 366 2.50 -0.24 8.44
C LEU A 366 2.27 1.28 8.30
N TRP A 367 2.64 1.93 7.18
CA TRP A 367 2.51 3.38 6.99
C TRP A 367 1.08 3.91 7.22
N PRO A 368 -0.01 3.21 6.84
CA PRO A 368 -1.36 3.72 7.10
C PRO A 368 -1.71 3.73 8.60
N ARG A 369 -0.98 2.98 9.42
CA ARG A 369 -1.14 2.91 10.88
C ARG A 369 -0.30 3.93 11.63
N LEU A 370 0.60 4.63 10.94
CA LEU A 370 1.39 5.71 11.54
C LEU A 370 0.51 6.92 11.81
N SER A 371 0.78 7.61 12.92
CA SER A 371 0.19 8.92 13.14
C SER A 371 0.67 9.93 12.11
N LYS A 372 -0.02 11.07 12.01
CA LYS A 372 0.43 12.20 11.17
C LYS A 372 1.87 12.63 11.51
N ARG A 373 2.27 12.59 12.79
CA ARG A 373 3.63 12.91 13.26
C ARG A 373 4.65 11.92 12.73
N GLN A 374 4.42 10.62 12.94
CA GLN A 374 5.32 9.56 12.50
C GLN A 374 5.44 9.52 10.97
N LEU A 375 4.32 9.62 10.26
CA LEU A 375 4.33 9.65 8.80
C LEU A 375 5.09 10.88 8.26
N SER A 376 5.02 12.03 8.96
CA SER A 376 5.80 13.23 8.62
C SER A 376 7.30 12.96 8.69
N VAL A 377 7.78 12.29 9.74
CA VAL A 377 9.21 11.92 9.87
C VAL A 377 9.66 11.05 8.71
N LEU A 378 8.89 10.01 8.38
CA LEU A 378 9.18 9.11 7.27
C LEU A 378 9.24 9.84 5.93
N LEU A 379 8.22 10.66 5.62
CA LEU A 379 8.12 11.38 4.35
C LEU A 379 9.15 12.51 4.24
N ARG A 380 9.50 13.19 5.33
CA ARG A 380 10.55 14.21 5.38
C ARG A 380 11.90 13.61 4.99
N ALA A 381 12.22 12.45 5.56
CA ALA A 381 13.45 11.73 5.25
C ALA A 381 13.47 11.24 3.79
N TYR A 382 12.34 10.71 3.29
CA TYR A 382 12.23 10.34 1.87
C TYR A 382 12.41 11.54 0.93
N ALA A 383 11.75 12.66 1.23
CA ALA A 383 11.85 13.89 0.45
C ALA A 383 13.26 14.50 0.52
N GLU A 384 14.02 14.30 1.60
CA GLU A 384 15.42 14.73 1.64
C GLU A 384 16.28 14.03 0.58
N GLY A 385 16.07 12.74 0.31
CA GLY A 385 16.84 12.06 -0.73
C GLY A 385 16.29 12.33 -2.13
N ASP A 386 15.04 11.95 -2.39
CA ASP A 386 14.45 11.96 -3.74
C ASP A 386 13.72 13.26 -4.11
N GLY A 387 13.51 14.15 -3.13
CA GLY A 387 12.73 15.37 -3.28
C GLY A 387 13.56 16.57 -3.76
N GLY A 388 13.02 17.28 -4.74
CA GLY A 388 13.54 18.53 -5.26
C GLY A 388 12.56 19.69 -5.06
N VAL A 389 13.11 20.89 -4.88
CA VAL A 389 12.36 22.14 -4.94
C VAL A 389 12.66 22.81 -6.27
N GLU A 390 11.62 22.99 -7.08
CA GLU A 390 11.63 23.71 -8.35
C GLU A 390 10.73 24.95 -8.23
N PRO A 391 10.76 25.90 -9.19
CA PRO A 391 9.88 27.07 -9.16
C PRO A 391 8.40 26.69 -8.94
N ALA A 392 7.84 27.17 -7.83
CA ALA A 392 6.48 26.90 -7.36
C ALA A 392 6.09 25.40 -7.30
N THR A 393 7.07 24.50 -7.10
CA THR A 393 6.86 23.06 -7.19
C THR A 393 7.76 22.29 -6.22
N VAL A 394 7.21 21.27 -5.55
CA VAL A 394 7.99 20.20 -4.91
C VAL A 394 7.75 18.92 -5.69
N SER A 395 8.83 18.26 -6.11
CA SER A 395 8.76 17.03 -6.90
C SER A 395 9.58 15.93 -6.24
N MET A 396 9.07 14.69 -6.26
CA MET A 396 9.82 13.49 -5.86
C MET A 396 9.75 12.50 -7.02
N THR A 397 10.86 11.86 -7.35
CA THR A 397 10.91 10.92 -8.49
C THR A 397 11.31 9.53 -8.04
N THR A 398 10.57 8.51 -8.47
CA THR A 398 10.87 7.11 -8.17
C THR A 398 10.72 6.22 -9.40
N ALA A 399 11.45 5.11 -9.45
CA ALA A 399 11.28 4.07 -10.45
C ALA A 399 10.15 3.08 -10.10
N SER A 400 9.62 3.14 -8.87
CA SER A 400 8.55 2.26 -8.40
C SER A 400 7.16 2.87 -8.63
N PRO A 401 6.30 2.26 -9.46
CA PRO A 401 4.92 2.69 -9.61
C PRO A 401 4.12 2.55 -8.30
N ARG A 402 4.42 1.52 -7.49
CA ARG A 402 3.79 1.28 -6.20
C ARG A 402 4.08 2.42 -5.22
N LEU A 403 5.36 2.78 -5.05
CA LEU A 403 5.76 3.88 -4.17
C LEU A 403 5.13 5.20 -4.61
N ALA A 404 5.09 5.49 -5.91
CA ALA A 404 4.45 6.71 -6.40
C ALA A 404 2.96 6.78 -6.05
N GLY A 405 2.23 5.66 -6.16
CA GLY A 405 0.83 5.56 -5.76
C GLY A 405 0.63 5.73 -4.24
N GLU A 406 1.44 5.04 -3.44
CA GLU A 406 1.41 5.09 -1.98
C GLU A 406 1.75 6.49 -1.44
N LEU A 407 2.75 7.17 -2.01
CA LEU A 407 3.04 8.58 -1.70
C LEU A 407 1.83 9.48 -1.99
N GLY A 408 1.10 9.22 -3.08
CA GLY A 408 -0.14 9.91 -3.40
C GLY A 408 -1.20 9.76 -2.30
N TYR A 409 -1.36 8.56 -1.73
CA TYR A 409 -2.26 8.32 -0.60
C TYR A 409 -1.74 8.92 0.71
N ALA A 410 -0.45 8.76 1.01
CA ALA A 410 0.17 9.28 2.23
C ALA A 410 0.06 10.81 2.30
N LEU A 411 0.26 11.51 1.18
CA LEU A 411 0.13 12.97 1.09
C LEU A 411 -1.31 13.44 1.31
N LEU A 412 -2.34 12.67 0.90
CA LEU A 412 -3.73 12.98 1.24
C LEU A 412 -3.98 12.95 2.75
N GLY A 413 -3.19 12.20 3.52
CA GLY A 413 -3.19 12.24 4.99
C GLY A 413 -2.85 13.61 5.59
N PHE A 414 -2.15 14.44 4.82
CA PHE A 414 -1.81 15.82 5.16
C PHE A 414 -2.72 16.84 4.44
N GLY A 415 -3.74 16.38 3.71
CA GLY A 415 -4.54 17.24 2.83
C GLY A 415 -3.77 17.76 1.61
N LEU A 416 -2.62 17.15 1.29
CA LEU A 416 -1.77 17.54 0.18
C LEU A 416 -2.15 16.75 -1.06
N TRP A 417 -2.47 17.46 -2.15
CA TRP A 417 -2.86 16.83 -3.40
C TRP A 417 -1.71 16.78 -4.39
N ALA A 418 -1.20 15.59 -4.64
CA ALA A 418 -0.15 15.35 -5.62
C ALA A 418 -0.70 14.95 -7.00
N ARG A 419 0.03 15.40 -8.04
CA ARG A 419 -0.07 14.87 -9.40
C ARG A 419 0.99 13.79 -9.61
N LEU A 420 0.61 12.73 -10.33
CA LEU A 420 1.49 11.65 -10.71
C LEU A 420 1.82 11.78 -12.20
N HIS A 421 3.10 11.81 -12.54
CA HIS A 421 3.54 11.91 -13.93
C HIS A 421 4.45 10.76 -14.29
N ARG A 422 4.20 10.10 -15.43
CA ARG A 422 5.15 9.16 -16.02
C ARG A 422 6.13 9.92 -16.90
N ARG A 423 7.41 9.60 -16.76
CA ARG A 423 8.51 10.17 -17.55
C ARG A 423 9.41 9.04 -18.01
N HIS A 424 9.78 9.03 -19.29
CA HIS A 424 10.87 8.18 -19.76
C HIS A 424 12.17 8.98 -19.60
N LYS A 425 13.11 8.49 -18.78
CA LYS A 425 14.45 9.08 -18.66
C LYS A 425 15.47 8.11 -19.22
N ARG A 426 16.38 8.60 -20.07
CA ARG A 426 17.61 7.89 -20.40
C ARG A 426 18.63 8.20 -19.31
N ALA A 427 19.29 7.18 -18.77
CA ALA A 427 20.36 7.41 -17.82
C ALA A 427 21.54 8.05 -18.56
N THR A 428 22.09 9.15 -18.02
CA THR A 428 23.21 9.85 -18.64
C THR A 428 24.47 8.97 -18.73
N ASN A 429 24.60 7.98 -17.83
CA ASN A 429 25.72 7.03 -17.73
C ASN A 429 25.26 5.55 -17.63
N GLY A 430 24.09 5.17 -18.16
CA GLY A 430 23.49 3.83 -18.00
C GLY A 430 22.89 3.23 -19.28
N ASP A 431 22.03 2.22 -19.15
CA ASP A 431 21.43 1.50 -20.30
C ASP A 431 20.80 2.48 -21.31
N PRO A 432 21.23 2.48 -22.59
CA PRO A 432 20.75 3.39 -23.62
C PRO A 432 19.24 3.28 -23.89
N ARG A 433 18.57 2.20 -23.44
CA ARG A 433 17.10 2.04 -23.53
C ARG A 433 16.33 3.04 -22.65
N GLY A 434 16.95 3.55 -21.59
CA GLY A 434 16.29 4.37 -20.58
C GLY A 434 15.26 3.59 -19.75
N GLY A 435 14.67 4.26 -18.76
CA GLY A 435 13.67 3.68 -17.86
C GLY A 435 12.45 4.58 -17.71
N GLN A 436 11.32 3.97 -17.40
CA GLN A 436 10.13 4.68 -16.94
C GLN A 436 10.29 5.05 -15.47
N TYR A 437 10.06 6.31 -15.18
CA TYR A 437 10.04 6.89 -13.84
C TYR A 437 8.70 7.55 -13.58
N HIS A 438 8.36 7.65 -12.32
CA HIS A 438 7.15 8.28 -11.81
C HIS A 438 7.56 9.49 -10.98
N THR A 439 6.99 10.64 -11.29
CA THR A 439 7.20 11.89 -10.54
C THR A 439 5.93 12.23 -9.78
N VAL A 440 6.03 12.33 -8.46
CA VAL A 440 4.99 12.81 -7.56
C VAL A 440 5.22 14.31 -7.36
N THR A 441 4.26 15.13 -7.78
CA THR A 441 4.44 16.59 -7.86
C THR A 441 3.38 17.31 -7.05
N LEU A 442 3.83 18.18 -6.14
CA LEU A 442 3.01 19.13 -5.40
C LEU A 442 3.16 20.51 -6.02
N THR A 443 2.04 21.08 -6.46
CA THR A 443 1.97 22.41 -7.04
C THR A 443 0.89 23.24 -6.36
N GLY A 444 1.03 24.56 -6.45
CA GLY A 444 0.09 25.52 -5.87
C GLY A 444 0.42 25.87 -4.42
N GLN A 445 0.12 27.12 -4.06
CA GLN A 445 0.50 27.70 -2.76
C GLN A 445 -0.02 26.91 -1.55
N PRO A 446 -1.27 26.40 -1.51
CA PRO A 446 -1.73 25.58 -0.38
C PRO A 446 -0.92 24.30 -0.17
N ASN A 447 -0.54 23.62 -1.26
CA ASN A 447 0.26 22.40 -1.19
C ASN A 447 1.69 22.70 -0.73
N LEU A 448 2.31 23.78 -1.23
CA LEU A 448 3.68 24.15 -0.84
C LEU A 448 3.75 24.58 0.63
N ALA A 449 2.81 25.42 1.08
CA ALA A 449 2.70 25.85 2.46
C ALA A 449 2.41 24.67 3.39
N GLY A 450 1.45 23.82 3.01
CA GLY A 450 1.13 22.60 3.74
C GLY A 450 2.33 21.66 3.83
N PHE A 451 3.03 21.39 2.72
CA PHE A 451 4.25 20.57 2.74
C PHE A 451 5.33 21.17 3.63
N ALA A 452 5.58 22.48 3.57
CA ALA A 452 6.59 23.14 4.40
C ALA A 452 6.28 23.08 5.91
N SER A 453 5.01 23.20 6.27
CA SER A 453 4.57 23.20 7.68
C SER A 453 4.46 21.79 8.27
N GLU A 454 4.03 20.81 7.47
CA GLU A 454 3.67 19.48 7.95
C GLU A 454 4.76 18.43 7.72
N ILE A 455 5.54 18.54 6.65
CA ILE A 455 6.52 17.52 6.24
C ILE A 455 7.92 18.15 6.19
N GLY A 456 8.16 19.07 5.25
CA GLY A 456 9.43 19.73 5.03
C GLY A 456 10.55 18.78 4.58
N PHE A 457 11.78 19.23 4.75
CA PHE A 457 13.01 18.51 4.46
C PHE A 457 13.86 18.37 5.74
N LEU A 458 14.83 17.46 5.75
CA LEU A 458 15.77 17.32 6.88
C LEU A 458 16.77 18.49 6.89
N THR A 459 17.20 18.97 5.72
CA THR A 459 18.20 20.03 5.60
C THR A 459 17.58 21.42 5.51
N GLU A 460 18.16 22.37 6.25
CA GLU A 460 17.71 23.77 6.21
C GLU A 460 17.88 24.38 4.81
N ARG A 461 18.87 23.93 4.03
CA ARG A 461 19.07 24.37 2.65
C ARG A 461 17.83 24.13 1.78
N LYS A 462 17.25 22.92 1.84
CA LYS A 462 16.04 22.59 1.07
C LYS A 462 14.79 23.27 1.65
N ASN A 463 14.71 23.40 2.98
CA ASN A 463 13.61 24.14 3.62
C ASN A 463 13.61 25.63 3.25
N LEU A 464 14.77 26.29 3.19
CA LEU A 464 14.89 27.67 2.72
C LEU A 464 14.49 27.80 1.25
N ALA A 465 14.95 26.88 0.39
CA ALA A 465 14.54 26.85 -1.01
C ALA A 465 13.02 26.71 -1.15
N LEU A 466 12.39 25.85 -0.35
CA LEU A 466 10.94 25.68 -0.33
C LEU A 466 10.22 26.95 0.15
N ARG A 467 10.65 27.54 1.26
CA ARG A 467 10.05 28.77 1.80
C ARG A 467 10.15 29.93 0.80
N ALA A 468 11.23 30.01 0.04
CA ALA A 468 11.39 31.00 -1.03
C ALA A 468 10.37 30.83 -2.18
N GLN A 469 9.73 29.67 -2.33
CA GLN A 469 8.66 29.44 -3.32
C GLN A 469 7.26 29.80 -2.79
N ILE A 470 7.10 29.97 -1.48
CA ILE A 470 5.82 30.29 -0.85
C ILE A 470 5.56 31.79 -1.00
N GLY A 471 4.38 32.14 -1.51
CA GLY A 471 4.00 33.53 -1.81
C GLY A 471 4.44 34.03 -3.19
N LEU A 472 5.19 33.24 -3.97
CA LEU A 472 5.47 33.55 -5.37
C LEU A 472 4.31 33.11 -6.28
N GLU A 473 3.77 34.04 -7.07
CA GLU A 473 2.88 33.69 -8.17
C GLU A 473 3.68 33.07 -9.32
N ARG A 474 3.18 32.00 -9.94
CA ARG A 474 3.74 31.50 -11.19
C ARG A 474 3.60 32.59 -12.25
N THR A 475 4.68 33.26 -12.61
CA THR A 475 4.78 33.87 -13.94
C THR A 475 4.81 32.72 -14.95
N SER A 476 3.63 32.31 -15.42
CA SER A 476 3.53 31.33 -16.49
C SER A 476 4.23 31.91 -17.72
N PRO A 477 5.08 31.16 -18.46
CA PRO A 477 5.34 31.49 -19.85
C PRO A 477 3.99 31.47 -20.56
N GLY A 478 3.65 32.55 -21.25
CA GLY A 478 2.31 32.89 -21.69
C GLY A 478 1.43 31.72 -22.14
N PHE A 479 0.31 31.55 -21.45
CA PHE A 479 -0.89 30.98 -22.05
C PHE A 479 -1.35 31.98 -23.14
N VAL A 480 -0.81 31.84 -24.35
CA VAL A 480 -1.50 32.39 -25.52
C VAL A 480 -2.76 31.55 -25.65
N SER A 481 -3.91 32.15 -25.33
CA SER A 481 -5.21 31.60 -25.65
C SER A 481 -5.25 31.33 -27.15
N ARG A 482 -5.09 30.07 -27.56
CA ARG A 482 -5.60 29.64 -28.85
C ARG A 482 -7.12 29.53 -28.71
N LEU A 483 -7.77 30.69 -28.74
CA LEU A 483 -9.15 30.76 -29.20
C LEU A 483 -9.17 30.17 -30.62
N PRO A 484 -10.15 29.33 -30.98
CA PRO A 484 -10.27 28.86 -32.35
C PRO A 484 -10.44 30.07 -33.26
N SER A 485 -9.56 30.23 -34.25
CA SER A 485 -9.72 31.22 -35.30
C SER A 485 -11.11 31.06 -35.94
N PRO A 486 -11.88 32.13 -36.14
CA PRO A 486 -13.12 32.03 -36.90
C PRO A 486 -12.78 31.58 -38.32
N LYS A 487 -13.42 30.49 -38.77
CA LYS A 487 -13.32 30.00 -40.14
C LYS A 487 -13.63 31.17 -41.09
N ALA A 488 -12.67 31.52 -41.93
CA ALA A 488 -12.85 32.47 -43.00
C ALA A 488 -14.01 32.02 -43.89
N GLY A 489 -14.95 32.94 -44.12
CA GLY A 489 -16.11 32.74 -44.97
C GLY A 489 -15.73 32.47 -46.42
N SER A 490 -16.56 31.65 -47.05
CA SER A 490 -16.60 31.37 -48.48
C SER A 490 -16.66 32.67 -49.30
N PRO A 491 -15.96 32.77 -50.44
CA PRO A 491 -16.04 33.97 -51.28
C PRO A 491 -17.40 34.05 -52.00
N PRO A 492 -17.95 35.25 -52.22
CA PRO A 492 -19.17 35.42 -52.99
C PRO A 492 -18.88 35.23 -54.48
N THR A 493 -19.79 34.50 -55.12
CA THR A 493 -19.96 34.38 -56.57
C THR A 493 -20.04 35.75 -57.24
N ARG A 494 -19.19 35.99 -58.25
CA ARG A 494 -19.36 37.09 -59.21
C ARG A 494 -20.31 36.65 -60.32
N ALA A 495 -21.38 37.42 -60.52
CA ALA A 495 -22.02 37.66 -61.80
C ALA A 495 -21.52 39.01 -62.33
#